data_AF-A0A3N5NEH2-F1
#
_entry.id   AF-A0A3N5NEH2-F1
#
_cell.length_a   1.000
_cell.length_b   1.000
_cell.length_c   1.000
_cell.angle_alpha   90.00
_cell.angle_beta   90.00
_cell.angle_gamma   90.00
#
_symmetry.space_group_name_H-M   'P 1'
#
loop_
_entity.id
_entity.type
_entity.pdbx_description
1 polymer ?
#
loop_
_entity_poly.entity_id
_entity_poly.type
_entity_poly.pdbx_seq_one_letter_code
_entity_poly.pdbx_strand_id
1 'polypeptide(L)'
;MQWIALDHRVTEDLLGFLPLIFDDRDPAPAREQVEAKYAHGGGWQPLPDWRVDVATGLAKYPGDSAIKPVCATMIRDEKILLYPHSWVCIIQPDGSYEMARID
;
A
#
# COMPACT_ATOMS: atom_id res chain seq x y z
N MET A 1 4.06 -11.03 -9.48
CA MET A 1 4.23 -10.09 -8.35
C MET A 1 5.36 -10.51 -7.41
N GLN A 2 6.25 -9.58 -7.03
CA GLN A 2 7.31 -9.77 -6.03
C GLN A 2 7.37 -8.54 -5.10
N TRP A 3 7.44 -8.77 -3.79
CA TRP A 3 7.66 -7.71 -2.81
C TRP A 3 9.15 -7.40 -2.65
N ILE A 4 9.48 -6.12 -2.60
CA ILE A 4 10.83 -5.60 -2.39
C ILE A 4 10.87 -4.93 -1.03
N ALA A 5 11.75 -5.43 -0.14
CA ALA A 5 12.07 -4.76 1.12
C ALA A 5 12.93 -3.52 0.85
N LEU A 6 12.54 -2.38 1.42
CA LEU A 6 13.21 -1.08 1.25
C LEU A 6 14.01 -0.66 2.49
N ASP A 7 13.86 -1.38 3.61
CA ASP A 7 14.64 -1.24 4.84
C ASP A 7 15.20 -2.61 5.25
N HIS A 8 16.47 -2.65 5.64
CA HIS A 8 17.20 -3.87 6.01
C HIS A 8 16.63 -4.61 7.23
N ARG A 9 15.75 -3.97 8.01
CA ARG A 9 15.12 -4.55 9.20
C ARG A 9 13.78 -5.22 8.88
N VAL A 10 13.33 -5.15 7.64
CA VAL A 10 12.05 -5.72 7.21
C VAL A 10 12.13 -7.23 7.20
N THR A 11 11.14 -7.86 7.81
CA THR A 11 10.87 -9.30 7.69
C THR A 11 9.58 -9.52 6.91
N GLU A 12 9.37 -10.73 6.39
CA GLU A 12 8.15 -11.09 5.64
C GLU A 12 6.88 -10.89 6.48
N ASP A 13 6.95 -11.06 7.80
CA ASP A 13 5.82 -10.88 8.73
C ASP A 13 5.20 -9.48 8.66
N LEU A 14 5.97 -8.45 8.28
CA LEU A 14 5.45 -7.09 8.14
C LEU A 14 4.42 -6.95 7.02
N LEU A 15 4.46 -7.84 6.01
CA LEU A 15 3.51 -7.83 4.91
C LEU A 15 2.12 -8.33 5.34
N GLY A 16 2.02 -9.00 6.49
CA GLY A 16 0.76 -9.59 6.96
C GLY A 16 0.10 -10.43 5.86
N PHE A 17 -1.18 -10.16 5.59
CA PHE A 17 -1.94 -10.84 4.54
C PHE A 17 -1.89 -10.16 3.17
N LEU A 18 -1.13 -9.08 2.98
CA LEU A 18 -1.04 -8.37 1.70
C LEU A 18 -0.63 -9.27 0.51
N PRO A 19 0.30 -10.23 0.66
CA PRO A 19 0.64 -11.16 -0.43
C PRO A 19 -0.51 -12.10 -0.82
N LEU A 20 -1.50 -12.32 0.05
CA LEU A 20 -2.69 -13.11 -0.24
C LEU A 20 -3.83 -12.26 -0.82
N ILE A 21 -3.86 -10.96 -0.50
CA ILE A 21 -4.83 -10.01 -1.01
C ILE A 21 -4.53 -9.66 -2.48
N PHE A 22 -3.28 -9.33 -2.80
CA PHE A 22 -2.91 -8.90 -4.15
C PHE A 22 -2.54 -10.08 -5.06
N ASP A 23 -3.22 -10.20 -6.20
CA ASP A 23 -2.95 -11.20 -7.24
C ASP A 23 -2.80 -10.52 -8.61
N ASP A 24 -1.62 -10.67 -9.21
CA ASP A 24 -1.26 -10.11 -10.53
C ASP A 24 -2.13 -10.67 -11.68
N ARG A 25 -2.79 -11.82 -11.45
CA ARG A 25 -3.66 -12.47 -12.44
C ARG A 25 -5.11 -12.03 -12.33
N ASP A 26 -5.48 -11.39 -11.22
CA ASP A 26 -6.81 -10.85 -11.02
C ASP A 26 -6.92 -9.50 -11.76
N PRO A 27 -7.84 -9.37 -12.73
CA PRO A 27 -7.95 -8.16 -13.52
C PRO A 27 -8.48 -6.96 -12.71
N ALA A 28 -9.05 -7.16 -11.52
CA ALA A 28 -9.58 -6.08 -10.70
C ALA A 28 -8.46 -5.13 -10.23
N PRO A 29 -8.69 -3.81 -10.16
CA PRO A 29 -7.75 -2.85 -9.55
C PRO A 29 -7.38 -3.25 -8.12
N ALA A 30 -6.17 -2.88 -7.69
CA ALA A 30 -5.65 -3.26 -6.37
C ALA A 30 -6.60 -2.91 -5.22
N ARG A 31 -7.22 -1.72 -5.28
CA ARG A 31 -8.23 -1.26 -4.32
C ARG A 31 -9.41 -2.23 -4.21
N GLU A 32 -9.91 -2.71 -5.35
CA GLU A 32 -11.05 -3.64 -5.40
C GLU A 32 -10.68 -5.03 -4.91
N GLN A 33 -9.43 -5.46 -5.12
CA GLN A 33 -8.93 -6.71 -4.53
C GLN A 33 -8.90 -6.64 -3.00
N VAL A 34 -8.49 -5.50 -2.42
CA VAL A 34 -8.58 -5.28 -0.97
C VAL A 34 -10.03 -5.30 -0.52
N GLU A 35 -10.91 -4.56 -1.19
CA GLU A 35 -12.33 -4.52 -0.85
C GLU A 35 -12.95 -5.92 -0.82
N ALA A 36 -12.63 -6.77 -1.80
CA ALA A 36 -13.17 -8.12 -1.88
C ALA A 36 -12.55 -9.09 -0.85
N LYS A 37 -11.23 -9.08 -0.69
CA LYS A 37 -10.49 -10.09 0.10
C LYS A 37 -10.26 -9.68 1.55
N TYR A 38 -10.46 -8.40 1.87
CA TYR A 38 -10.35 -7.84 3.22
C TYR A 38 -11.68 -7.21 3.71
N ALA A 39 -12.81 -7.56 3.08
CA ALA A 39 -14.14 -7.07 3.46
C ALA A 39 -14.47 -7.26 4.96
N HIS A 40 -14.09 -8.42 5.53
CA HIS A 40 -14.31 -8.72 6.94
C HIS A 40 -13.46 -7.88 7.90
N GLY A 41 -12.36 -7.32 7.41
CA GLY A 41 -11.48 -6.39 8.13
C GLY A 41 -11.84 -4.91 7.93
N GLY A 42 -12.95 -4.62 7.26
CA GLY A 42 -13.43 -3.25 7.00
C GLY A 42 -13.21 -2.75 5.58
N GLY A 43 -12.61 -3.57 4.70
CA GLY A 43 -12.38 -3.21 3.29
C GLY A 43 -11.37 -2.08 3.11
N TRP A 44 -11.49 -1.33 2.02
CA TRP A 44 -10.63 -0.19 1.73
C TRP A 44 -11.24 1.12 2.28
N GLN A 45 -10.61 1.68 3.32
CA GLN A 45 -11.03 2.93 3.94
C GLN A 45 -9.97 4.02 3.74
N PRO A 46 -10.05 4.81 2.66
CA PRO A 46 -9.02 5.79 2.35
C PRO A 46 -9.05 6.97 3.32
N LEU A 47 -7.86 7.44 3.70
CA LEU A 47 -7.65 8.64 4.52
C LEU A 47 -7.02 9.75 3.67
N PRO A 48 -7.79 10.78 3.27
CA PRO A 48 -7.40 11.75 2.24
C PRO A 48 -6.38 12.80 2.70
N ASP A 49 -6.10 12.90 3.99
CA ASP A 49 -5.18 13.90 4.55
C ASP A 49 -3.71 13.55 4.33
N TRP A 50 -3.41 12.30 3.96
CA TRP A 50 -2.06 11.91 3.55
C TRP A 50 -1.61 12.67 2.30
N ARG A 51 -0.35 13.11 2.34
CA ARG A 51 0.36 13.65 1.18
C ARG A 51 1.51 12.73 0.84
N VAL A 52 1.50 12.18 -0.37
CA VAL A 52 2.53 11.26 -0.88
C VAL A 52 3.25 11.92 -2.04
N ASP A 53 4.58 11.98 -1.96
CA ASP A 53 5.42 12.24 -3.11
C ASP A 53 5.55 10.94 -3.92
N VAL A 54 4.91 10.89 -5.09
CA VAL A 54 4.85 9.68 -5.93
C VAL A 54 6.20 9.25 -6.50
N ALA A 55 7.17 10.17 -6.60
CA ALA A 55 8.50 9.89 -7.11
C ALA A 55 9.36 9.19 -6.04
N THR A 56 9.26 9.65 -4.79
CA THR A 56 10.09 9.15 -3.68
C THR A 56 9.38 8.15 -2.77
N GLY A 57 8.04 8.10 -2.83
CA GLY A 57 7.20 7.39 -1.89
C GLY A 57 7.17 8.01 -0.50
N LEU A 58 7.69 9.22 -0.27
CA LEU A 58 7.65 9.85 1.05
C LEU A 58 6.22 10.27 1.38
N ALA A 59 5.67 9.78 2.49
CA ALA A 59 4.31 10.09 2.94
C ALA A 59 4.32 10.99 4.18
N LYS A 60 3.42 11.95 4.25
CA LYS A 60 3.26 12.84 5.40
C LYS A 60 1.78 13.04 5.74
N TYR A 61 1.45 12.86 7.02
CA TYR A 61 0.17 13.23 7.59
C TYR A 61 0.28 14.59 8.30
N PRO A 62 -0.78 15.43 8.33
CA PRO A 62 -0.75 16.72 9.01
C PRO A 62 -0.41 16.59 10.51
N GLY A 63 0.57 17.35 10.97
CA GLY A 63 1.03 17.33 12.36
C GLY A 63 2.13 16.30 12.68
N ASP A 64 2.33 15.31 11.80
CA ASP A 64 3.31 14.24 12.02
C ASP A 64 4.60 14.40 11.20
N SER A 65 5.61 13.63 11.60
CA SER A 65 6.82 13.44 10.82
C SER A 65 6.55 12.60 9.57
N ALA A 66 7.27 12.89 8.49
CA ALA A 66 7.15 12.09 7.27
C ALA A 66 7.69 10.67 7.49
N ILE A 67 7.05 9.70 6.83
CA ILE A 67 7.41 8.28 6.88
C ILE A 67 7.82 7.79 5.49
N LYS A 68 8.73 6.81 5.47
CA LYS A 68 9.20 6.13 4.26
C LYS A 68 8.52 4.77 4.14
N PRO A 69 8.30 4.26 2.92
CA PRO A 69 7.80 2.90 2.75
C PRO A 69 8.85 1.89 3.22
N VAL A 70 8.38 0.80 3.81
CA VAL A 70 9.19 -0.34 4.24
C VAL A 70 9.20 -1.46 3.20
N CYS A 71 8.12 -1.62 2.45
CA CYS A 71 8.04 -2.56 1.33
C CYS A 71 7.36 -1.92 0.14
N ALA A 72 7.67 -2.41 -1.06
CA ALA A 72 6.96 -2.07 -2.28
C ALA A 72 6.69 -3.29 -3.13
N THR A 73 5.61 -3.25 -3.92
CA THR A 73 5.38 -4.18 -5.02
C THR A 73 4.72 -3.43 -6.18
N MET A 74 4.72 -4.07 -7.34
CA MET A 74 3.91 -3.66 -8.48
C MET A 74 2.85 -4.74 -8.71
N ILE A 75 1.61 -4.30 -8.94
CA ILE A 75 0.56 -5.15 -9.47
C ILE A 75 0.16 -4.56 -10.82
N ARG A 76 0.60 -5.22 -11.89
CA ARG A 76 0.61 -4.65 -13.25
C ARG A 76 1.22 -3.24 -13.29
N ASP A 77 0.42 -2.21 -13.51
CA ASP A 77 0.80 -0.80 -13.61
C ASP A 77 0.51 0.02 -12.34
N GLU A 78 -0.10 -0.59 -11.31
CA GLU A 78 -0.32 0.02 -10.00
C GLU A 78 0.88 -0.26 -9.07
N LYS A 79 1.37 0.79 -8.39
CA LYS A 79 2.42 0.67 -7.38
C LYS A 79 1.80 0.58 -5.99
N ILE A 80 2.19 -0.43 -5.23
CA ILE A 80 1.74 -0.62 -3.85
C ILE A 80 2.92 -0.36 -2.91
N LEU A 81 2.72 0.54 -1.95
CA LEU A 81 3.71 0.89 -0.94
C LEU A 81 3.16 0.55 0.45
N LEU A 82 3.88 -0.28 1.19
CA LEU A 82 3.64 -0.51 2.61
C LEU A 82 4.54 0.40 3.43
N TYR A 83 3.98 1.03 4.45
CA TYR A 83 4.65 1.89 5.40
C TYR A 83 4.57 1.29 6.82
N PRO A 84 5.33 1.82 7.79
CA PRO A 84 5.16 1.44 9.19
C PRO A 84 3.71 1.59 9.65
N HIS A 85 3.31 0.79 10.65
CA HIS A 85 1.96 0.82 11.22
C HIS A 85 0.84 0.45 10.21
N SER A 86 1.17 -0.43 9.27
CA SER A 86 0.23 -1.04 8.33
C SER A 86 -0.49 -0.07 7.39
N TRP A 87 0.09 1.11 7.17
CA TRP A 87 -0.36 2.04 6.15
C TRP A 87 0.02 1.52 4.77
N VAL A 88 -0.95 1.48 3.87
CA VAL A 88 -0.79 1.02 2.49
C VAL A 88 -1.22 2.13 1.55
N CYS A 89 -0.33 2.49 0.63
CA CYS A 89 -0.62 3.40 -0.46
C CYS A 89 -0.71 2.65 -1.77
N ILE A 90 -1.77 2.93 -2.54
CA ILE A 90 -1.93 2.47 -3.91
C ILE A 90 -1.76 3.69 -4.81
N ILE A 91 -0.75 3.67 -5.68
CA ILE A 91 -0.49 4.71 -6.67
C ILE A 91 -0.88 4.17 -8.04
N GLN A 92 -1.79 4.88 -8.70
CA GLN A 92 -2.30 4.58 -10.03
C GLN A 92 -1.31 5.01 -11.12
N PRO A 93 -1.45 4.48 -12.36
CA PRO A 93 -0.56 4.82 -13.47
C PRO A 93 -0.52 6.32 -13.82
N ASP A 94 -1.61 7.04 -13.56
CA ASP A 94 -1.71 8.49 -13.76
C ASP A 94 -1.08 9.33 -12.63
N GLY A 95 -0.54 8.68 -11.60
CA GLY A 95 0.05 9.30 -10.43
C GLY A 95 -0.95 9.72 -9.35
N SER A 96 -2.26 9.50 -9.56
CA SER A 96 -3.22 9.58 -8.46
C SER A 96 -2.95 8.49 -7.43
N TYR A 97 -3.33 8.71 -6.17
CA TYR A 97 -3.09 7.74 -5.11
C TYR A 97 -4.13 7.80 -4.02
N GLU A 98 -4.25 6.69 -3.31
CA GLU A 98 -5.01 6.59 -2.07
C GLU A 98 -4.12 5.95 -0.99
N MET A 99 -4.37 6.32 0.27
CA MET A 99 -3.73 5.73 1.44
C MET A 99 -4.81 5.19 2.36
N ALA A 100 -4.69 3.94 2.79
CA ALA A 100 -5.55 3.36 3.81
C ALA A 100 -4.70 2.55 4.80
N ARG A 101 -5.27 2.22 5.95
CA ARG A 101 -4.66 1.26 6.87
C ARG A 101 -5.30 -0.11 6.66
N ILE A 102 -4.47 -1.14 6.55
CA ILE A 102 -4.92 -2.54 6.47
C ILE A 102 -4.31 -3.27 7.66
N ASP A 103 -5.09 -3.48 8.72
CA ASP A 103 -4.64 -4.17 9.94
C ASP A 103 -4.58 -5.71 9.81
#